data_AF-A0A945W2C1-F1
#
_entry.id   AF-A0A945W2C1-F1
#
_cell.length_a   1.000
_cell.length_b   1.000
_cell.length_c   1.000
_cell.angle_alpha   90.00
_cell.angle_beta   90.00
_cell.angle_gamma   90.00
#
_symmetry.space_group_name_H-M   'P 1'
#
loop_
_entity.id
_entity.type
_entity.pdbx_description
1 polymer ?
#
loop_
_entity_poly.entity_id
_entity_poly.type
_entity_poly.pdbx_seq_one_letter_code
_entity_poly.pdbx_strand_id
1 'polypeptide(L)'
;MEIALCEQSLLYFIRKAWHILEPTTVFQSGWHLEAICEHLEAATKREIRNLIVNMPPRHMKGCADETFVLTPKGWTTHGQLRVGDYVYRPSGEPVVVTSISEKFETDIVVELTNGEKIKCNGEHLWTVYNRSTRKWETRETNDLINRKVWSSNRAVFQLPEISCIEFEEKKLLLHPYFIGAWLGDGTSSAPIITHDLYDTEHIRKIESVGYKVTKTARQNGNSTRSCFTKQNIIQTIRRLNLYNNKHIPSEYRYSSREQRLELIAGLIDTDGHVAQDGRVRICTSYKKLRDDILEVVESLGWKPYICESKSSGYEQYGDNKPHYQIGFNPTCDIPLALKRKKKRLRTNHLRRKIGIKSITKSKNPEQGNCITVNSEDGLYLVGETLIPTHNSLAISVFWPCWVWINDPSSRWLFSSYAQELSTRDSLKCRRLISSEWYMKRWGHKFHLTGDQNQKTRFENDKTGYRLATSVSGLVTGEGGDFIVCIPEGYYITTDIGYVDIKEIVESEMPVKILSYNHESEQTEYKEIEAYEQREVEEIIEIYFNESHKIECSPDHLIYVEGQGYKKAELLEEDDVVLYEKMT
;
A
#
# COMPACT_ATOMS: atom_id res chain seq x y z
N MET A 1 -32.11 3.91 -23.03
CA MET A 1 -30.93 3.28 -23.65
C MET A 1 -29.85 2.95 -22.60
N GLU A 2 -29.35 3.91 -21.82
CA GLU A 2 -28.29 3.64 -20.82
C GLU A 2 -28.72 2.68 -19.68
N ILE A 3 -29.95 2.82 -19.16
CA ILE A 3 -30.48 1.91 -18.12
C ILE A 3 -30.54 0.47 -18.65
N ALA A 4 -31.11 0.26 -19.84
CA ALA A 4 -31.21 -1.06 -20.46
C ALA A 4 -29.82 -1.69 -20.72
N LEU A 5 -28.79 -0.90 -21.06
CA LEU A 5 -27.42 -1.42 -21.22
C LEU A 5 -26.80 -1.84 -19.88
N CYS A 6 -27.05 -1.09 -18.80
CA CYS A 6 -26.67 -1.50 -17.45
C CYS A 6 -27.42 -2.77 -17.01
N GLU A 7 -28.66 -2.97 -17.45
CA GLU A 7 -29.44 -4.18 -17.12
C GLU A 7 -28.95 -5.43 -17.87
N GLN A 8 -28.33 -5.25 -19.03
CA GLN A 8 -27.92 -6.35 -19.92
C GLN A 8 -26.45 -6.73 -19.80
N SER A 9 -25.56 -5.81 -19.40
CA SER A 9 -24.13 -6.06 -19.28
C SER A 9 -23.59 -5.63 -17.91
N LEU A 10 -23.01 -6.59 -17.20
CA LEU A 10 -22.33 -6.38 -15.93
C LEU A 10 -21.13 -5.44 -16.10
N LEU A 11 -20.35 -5.62 -17.17
CA LEU A 11 -19.22 -4.73 -17.44
C LEU A 11 -19.67 -3.28 -17.66
N TYR A 12 -20.76 -3.08 -18.41
CA TYR A 12 -21.33 -1.75 -18.63
C TYR A 12 -21.89 -1.17 -17.33
N PHE A 13 -22.56 -1.99 -16.51
CA PHE A 13 -23.02 -1.60 -15.18
C PHE A 13 -21.85 -1.16 -14.30
N ILE A 14 -20.78 -1.94 -14.18
CA ILE A 14 -19.58 -1.60 -13.41
C ILE A 14 -19.04 -0.25 -13.88
N ARG A 15 -18.86 -0.08 -15.19
CA ARG A 15 -18.36 1.17 -15.78
C ARG A 15 -19.18 2.39 -15.36
N LYS A 16 -20.49 2.25 -15.22
CA LYS A 16 -21.40 3.33 -14.86
C LYS A 16 -21.53 3.51 -13.34
N ALA A 17 -21.49 2.43 -12.57
CA ALA A 17 -21.61 2.42 -11.11
C ALA A 17 -20.30 2.79 -10.40
N TRP A 18 -19.15 2.67 -11.06
CA TRP A 18 -17.82 2.80 -10.45
C TRP A 18 -17.62 4.08 -9.64
N HIS A 19 -18.04 5.23 -10.18
CA HIS A 19 -17.90 6.54 -9.53
C HIS A 19 -18.67 6.68 -8.21
N ILE A 20 -19.57 5.76 -7.87
CA ILE A 20 -20.31 5.76 -6.60
C ILE A 20 -19.44 5.24 -5.46
N LEU A 21 -18.63 4.22 -5.75
CA LEU A 21 -17.75 3.59 -4.76
C LEU A 21 -16.35 4.19 -4.80
N GLU A 22 -15.89 4.55 -5.98
CA GLU A 22 -14.57 5.12 -6.22
C GLU A 22 -14.72 6.47 -6.97
N PRO A 23 -15.26 7.52 -6.31
CA PRO A 23 -15.61 8.80 -6.95
C PRO A 23 -14.40 9.56 -7.51
N THR A 24 -13.22 9.27 -6.99
CA THR A 24 -11.95 9.83 -7.42
C THR A 24 -11.25 8.95 -8.45
N THR A 25 -11.87 7.88 -8.95
CA THR A 25 -11.23 6.92 -9.85
C THR A 25 -12.13 6.69 -11.06
N VAL A 26 -11.62 6.84 -12.29
CA VAL A 26 -12.37 6.45 -13.50
C VAL A 26 -12.13 4.97 -13.80
N PHE A 27 -13.22 4.23 -14.00
CA PHE A 27 -13.21 2.82 -14.40
C PHE A 27 -12.50 2.59 -15.73
N GLN A 28 -11.69 1.54 -15.77
CA GLN A 28 -11.08 1.03 -17.00
C GLN A 28 -11.31 -0.46 -17.14
N SER A 29 -11.70 -0.85 -18.34
CA SER A 29 -11.89 -2.24 -18.73
C SER A 29 -10.57 -2.83 -19.20
N GLY A 30 -10.35 -4.10 -18.88
CA GLY A 30 -9.29 -4.94 -19.42
C GLY A 30 -9.86 -6.31 -19.77
N TRP A 31 -9.15 -7.09 -20.61
CA TRP A 31 -9.65 -8.37 -21.12
C TRP A 31 -10.04 -9.37 -20.01
N HIS A 32 -9.35 -9.33 -18.87
CA HIS A 32 -9.64 -10.20 -17.73
C HIS A 32 -10.91 -9.75 -16.98
N LEU A 33 -11.19 -8.44 -16.89
CA LEU A 33 -12.46 -7.94 -16.38
C LEU A 33 -13.61 -8.25 -17.34
N GLU A 34 -13.37 -8.18 -18.65
CA GLU A 34 -14.31 -8.62 -19.69
C GLU A 34 -14.62 -10.11 -19.53
N ALA A 35 -13.60 -10.97 -19.45
CA ALA A 35 -13.75 -12.40 -19.23
C ALA A 35 -14.48 -12.71 -17.92
N ILE A 36 -14.07 -12.10 -16.80
CA ILE A 36 -14.76 -12.28 -15.51
C ILE A 36 -16.22 -11.85 -15.64
N CYS A 37 -16.51 -10.69 -16.22
CA CYS A 37 -17.90 -10.23 -16.37
C CYS A 37 -18.72 -11.19 -17.24
N GLU A 38 -18.17 -11.67 -18.35
CA GLU A 38 -18.82 -12.64 -19.23
C GLU A 38 -19.16 -13.94 -18.49
N HIS A 39 -18.22 -14.49 -17.72
CA HIS A 39 -18.45 -15.72 -16.97
C HIS A 39 -19.41 -15.52 -15.79
N LEU A 40 -19.38 -14.35 -15.13
CA LEU A 40 -20.36 -13.99 -14.10
C LEU A 40 -21.76 -13.77 -14.68
N GLU A 41 -21.87 -13.21 -15.88
CA GLU A 41 -23.14 -13.10 -16.61
C GLU A 41 -23.69 -14.49 -16.97
N ALA A 42 -22.84 -15.41 -17.45
CA ALA A 42 -23.20 -16.80 -17.72
C ALA A 42 -23.60 -17.55 -16.43
N ALA A 43 -22.90 -17.30 -15.31
CA ALA A 43 -23.27 -17.83 -14.00
C ALA A 43 -24.63 -17.30 -13.52
N THR A 44 -24.91 -16.01 -13.77
CA THR A 44 -26.22 -15.40 -13.46
C THR A 44 -27.35 -16.07 -14.23
N LYS A 45 -27.12 -16.41 -15.50
CA LYS A 45 -28.07 -17.13 -16.36
C LYS A 45 -28.14 -18.63 -16.04
N ARG A 46 -27.32 -19.12 -15.11
CA ARG A 46 -27.16 -20.54 -14.76
C ARG A 46 -26.68 -21.41 -15.94
N GLU A 47 -26.07 -20.79 -16.94
CA GLU A 47 -25.32 -21.47 -18.01
C GLU A 47 -24.05 -22.09 -17.42
N ILE A 48 -23.45 -21.41 -16.45
CA ILE A 48 -22.38 -21.92 -15.59
C ILE A 48 -22.96 -22.10 -14.18
N ARG A 49 -22.92 -23.32 -13.63
CA ARG A 49 -23.42 -23.59 -12.26
C ARG A 49 -22.33 -23.54 -11.21
N ASN A 50 -21.09 -23.85 -11.60
CA ASN A 50 -19.91 -23.80 -10.75
C ASN A 50 -18.86 -22.96 -11.47
N LEU A 51 -18.48 -21.82 -10.91
CA LEU A 51 -17.46 -20.95 -11.46
C LEU A 51 -16.36 -20.74 -10.42
N ILE A 52 -15.17 -21.24 -10.74
CA ILE A 52 -13.97 -20.91 -9.98
C ILE A 52 -13.25 -19.80 -10.74
N VAL A 53 -13.23 -18.60 -10.14
CA VAL A 53 -12.42 -17.50 -10.65
C VAL A 53 -11.09 -17.53 -9.91
N ASN A 54 -10.12 -18.25 -10.48
CA ASN A 54 -8.73 -18.24 -10.01
C ASN A 54 -8.04 -16.97 -10.48
N MET A 55 -8.37 -15.88 -9.81
CA MET A 55 -7.55 -14.69 -9.83
C MET A 55 -6.58 -14.81 -8.68
N PRO A 56 -5.26 -14.94 -8.92
CA PRO A 56 -4.28 -14.82 -7.86
C PRO A 56 -4.61 -13.56 -7.04
N PRO A 57 -4.72 -13.67 -5.70
CA PRO A 57 -4.82 -12.48 -4.88
C PRO A 57 -3.64 -11.60 -5.27
N ARG A 58 -3.80 -10.28 -5.25
CA ARG A 58 -2.65 -9.36 -5.41
C ARG A 58 -2.20 -9.10 -6.86
N HIS A 59 -2.94 -9.46 -7.92
CA HIS A 59 -2.58 -8.97 -9.28
C HIS A 59 -2.91 -7.48 -9.50
N MET A 60 -2.17 -6.84 -10.43
CA MET A 60 -2.28 -5.43 -10.88
C MET A 60 -1.63 -4.35 -9.98
N LYS A 61 -0.66 -4.70 -9.12
CA LYS A 61 0.07 -3.76 -8.22
C LYS A 61 1.58 -3.97 -8.16
N GLY A 62 2.14 -4.71 -9.11
CA GLY A 62 3.45 -5.31 -8.95
C GLY A 62 4.61 -4.34 -9.02
N CYS A 63 5.52 -4.41 -8.05
CA CYS A 63 6.76 -3.63 -8.04
C CYS A 63 7.96 -4.56 -7.95
N ALA A 64 9.07 -4.17 -8.57
CA ALA A 64 10.33 -4.91 -8.49
C ALA A 64 10.80 -4.98 -7.03
N ASP A 65 11.49 -6.06 -6.65
CA ASP A 65 11.95 -6.31 -5.28
C ASP A 65 12.83 -5.19 -4.74
N GLU A 66 13.66 -4.58 -5.60
CA GLU A 66 14.57 -3.49 -5.27
C GLU A 66 13.85 -2.13 -5.12
N THR A 67 12.54 -2.06 -5.39
CA THR A 67 11.77 -0.84 -5.21
C THR A 67 11.76 -0.46 -3.73
N PHE A 68 12.25 0.73 -3.40
CA PHE A 68 12.27 1.19 -2.00
C PHE A 68 10.86 1.35 -1.45
N VAL A 69 10.68 1.03 -0.17
CA VAL A 69 9.42 1.25 0.56
C VAL A 69 9.74 1.85 1.92
N LEU A 70 9.03 2.91 2.28
CA LEU A 70 9.19 3.58 3.56
C LEU A 70 8.32 2.90 4.63
N THR A 71 8.95 2.52 5.74
CA THR A 71 8.28 1.96 6.93
C THR A 71 8.52 2.86 8.14
N PRO A 72 7.77 2.68 9.25
CA PRO A 72 8.06 3.38 10.51
C PRO A 72 9.48 3.12 11.07
N LYS A 73 10.12 2.01 10.66
CA LYS A 73 11.48 1.64 11.05
C LYS A 73 12.55 2.25 10.14
N GLY A 74 12.15 2.85 9.02
CA GLY A 74 13.03 3.40 7.98
C GLY A 74 12.79 2.76 6.62
N TRP A 75 13.69 3.02 5.66
CA TRP A 75 13.62 2.43 4.33
C TRP A 75 13.95 0.93 4.35
N THR A 76 13.18 0.18 3.58
CA THR A 76 13.44 -1.20 3.19
C THR A 76 13.17 -1.33 1.69
N THR A 77 13.29 -2.53 1.14
CA THR A 77 12.93 -2.81 -0.25
C THR A 77 11.64 -3.63 -0.30
N HIS A 78 10.90 -3.53 -1.40
CA HIS A 78 9.61 -4.19 -1.58
C HIS A 78 9.74 -5.72 -1.40
N GLY A 79 10.85 -6.30 -1.85
CA GLY A 79 11.14 -7.73 -1.70
C GLY A 79 11.45 -8.18 -0.26
N GLN A 80 11.80 -7.26 0.64
CA GLN A 80 12.13 -7.54 2.05
C GLN A 80 10.92 -7.46 2.98
N LEU A 81 9.80 -6.90 2.51
CA LEU A 81 8.58 -6.77 3.31
C LEU A 81 8.06 -8.14 3.72
N ARG A 82 7.44 -8.20 4.90
CA ARG A 82 6.76 -9.38 5.45
C ARG A 82 5.34 -9.03 5.86
N VAL A 83 4.47 -10.04 5.94
CA VAL A 83 3.15 -9.89 6.54
C VAL A 83 3.31 -9.41 7.99
N GLY A 84 2.58 -8.37 8.37
CA GLY A 84 2.69 -7.68 9.65
C GLY A 84 3.58 -6.44 9.65
N ASP A 85 4.38 -6.19 8.59
CA ASP A 85 5.13 -4.93 8.47
C ASP A 85 4.19 -3.75 8.20
N TYR A 86 4.65 -2.53 8.46
CA TYR A 86 3.89 -1.31 8.23
C TYR A 86 4.48 -0.50 7.08
N VAL A 87 3.62 -0.03 6.19
CA VAL A 87 3.95 0.89 5.09
C VAL A 87 3.03 2.11 5.15
N TYR A 88 3.32 3.18 4.41
CA TYR A 88 2.51 4.40 4.46
C TYR A 88 1.51 4.48 3.31
N ARG A 89 0.31 5.01 3.58
CA ARG A 89 -0.68 5.38 2.54
C ARG A 89 -0.58 6.86 2.17
N PRO A 90 -1.20 7.33 1.07
CA PRO A 90 -1.11 8.73 0.64
C PRO A 90 -1.61 9.77 1.65
N SER A 91 -2.50 9.39 2.57
CA SER A 91 -2.93 10.25 3.68
C SER A 91 -1.82 10.54 4.69
N GLY A 92 -0.73 9.76 4.68
CA GLY A 92 0.39 9.88 5.62
C GLY A 92 0.34 8.89 6.78
N GLU A 93 -0.75 8.14 6.92
CA GLU A 93 -0.95 7.17 8.01
C GLU A 93 -0.25 5.83 7.71
N PRO A 94 0.28 5.14 8.74
CA PRO A 94 0.80 3.79 8.57
C PRO A 94 -0.35 2.77 8.42
N VAL A 95 -0.15 1.80 7.54
CA VAL A 95 -1.07 0.69 7.26
C VAL A 95 -0.30 -0.62 7.27
N VAL A 96 -0.92 -1.70 7.74
CA VAL A 96 -0.24 -3.00 7.89
C VAL A 96 -0.28 -3.78 6.59
N VAL A 97 0.82 -4.44 6.25
CA VAL A 97 0.93 -5.43 5.20
C VAL A 97 0.22 -6.70 5.66
N THR A 98 -0.85 -7.06 4.97
CA THR A 98 -1.71 -8.22 5.28
C THR A 98 -1.37 -9.44 4.45
N SER A 99 -0.76 -9.25 3.27
CA SER A 99 -0.34 -10.36 2.40
C SER A 99 0.72 -9.91 1.40
N ILE A 100 1.50 -10.88 0.89
CA ILE A 100 2.58 -10.69 -0.09
C ILE A 100 2.47 -11.78 -1.17
N SER A 101 2.51 -11.44 -2.46
CA SER A 101 2.33 -12.41 -3.55
C SER A 101 3.58 -13.22 -3.83
N GLU A 102 3.41 -14.29 -4.62
CA GLU A 102 4.51 -14.93 -5.33
C GLU A 102 5.24 -13.94 -6.24
N LYS A 103 6.46 -14.31 -6.61
CA LYS A 103 7.33 -13.49 -7.43
C LYS A 103 6.86 -13.52 -8.90
N PHE A 104 6.92 -12.37 -9.55
CA PHE A 104 6.68 -12.24 -10.99
C PHE A 104 7.75 -11.34 -11.61
N GLU A 105 7.85 -11.40 -12.93
CA GLU A 105 8.79 -10.59 -13.70
C GLU A 105 8.28 -9.15 -13.87
N THR A 106 9.16 -8.18 -13.67
CA THR A 106 8.91 -6.76 -13.90
C THR A 106 9.72 -6.28 -15.09
N ASP A 107 9.04 -6.03 -16.20
CA ASP A 107 9.65 -5.73 -17.50
C ASP A 107 9.37 -4.30 -17.97
N ILE A 108 8.74 -3.44 -17.16
CA ILE A 108 8.44 -2.05 -17.52
C ILE A 108 9.04 -1.06 -16.52
N VAL A 109 9.60 0.03 -17.04
CA VAL A 109 10.13 1.16 -16.27
C VAL A 109 9.25 2.39 -16.52
N VAL A 110 8.66 2.93 -15.46
CA VAL A 110 7.92 4.19 -15.48
C VAL A 110 8.80 5.29 -14.90
N GLU A 111 9.21 6.25 -15.73
CA GLU A 111 9.97 7.43 -15.31
C GLU A 111 9.00 8.57 -14.96
N LEU A 112 9.18 9.18 -13.80
CA LEU A 112 8.35 10.26 -13.28
C LEU A 112 9.01 11.63 -13.50
N THR A 113 8.23 12.71 -13.41
CA THR A 113 8.70 14.09 -13.63
C THR A 113 9.76 14.56 -12.63
N ASN A 114 9.87 13.90 -11.47
CA ASN A 114 10.88 14.17 -10.45
C ASN A 114 12.18 13.37 -10.68
N GLY A 115 12.24 12.53 -11.72
CA GLY A 115 13.42 11.75 -12.09
C GLY A 115 13.41 10.32 -11.54
N GLU A 116 12.47 9.98 -10.66
CA GLU A 116 12.32 8.62 -10.14
C GLU A 116 11.89 7.65 -11.24
N LYS A 117 12.38 6.41 -11.14
CA LYS A 117 12.04 5.31 -12.04
C LYS A 117 11.50 4.15 -11.22
N ILE A 118 10.24 3.81 -11.46
CA ILE A 118 9.60 2.65 -10.83
C ILE A 118 9.61 1.49 -11.83
N LYS A 119 10.12 0.34 -11.40
CA LYS A 119 10.06 -0.90 -12.17
C LYS A 119 8.83 -1.69 -11.75
N CYS A 120 7.99 -2.01 -12.73
CA CYS A 120 6.72 -2.69 -12.52
C CYS A 120 6.40 -3.60 -13.70
N ASN A 121 5.37 -4.43 -13.56
CA ASN A 121 4.82 -5.21 -14.66
C ASN A 121 3.80 -4.39 -15.46
N GLY A 122 3.39 -4.93 -16.62
CA GLY A 122 2.39 -4.32 -17.50
C GLY A 122 1.04 -4.07 -16.85
N GLU A 123 0.64 -4.91 -15.91
CA GLU A 123 -0.65 -4.85 -15.22
C GLU A 123 -0.64 -3.87 -14.03
N HIS A 124 0.50 -3.27 -13.66
CA HIS A 124 0.57 -2.36 -12.51
C HIS A 124 -0.36 -1.15 -12.69
N LEU A 125 -1.22 -0.89 -11.68
CA LEU A 125 -2.21 0.18 -11.69
C LEU A 125 -1.67 1.50 -11.12
N TRP A 126 -1.79 2.55 -11.92
CA TRP A 126 -1.44 3.92 -11.60
C TRP A 126 -2.70 4.79 -11.47
N THR A 127 -2.98 5.30 -10.28
CA THR A 127 -3.97 6.38 -10.13
C THR A 127 -3.36 7.69 -10.62
N VAL A 128 -3.95 8.29 -11.65
CA VAL A 128 -3.43 9.49 -12.32
C VAL A 128 -4.53 10.48 -12.69
N TYR A 129 -4.33 11.76 -12.41
CA TYR A 129 -5.07 12.86 -12.95
C TYR A 129 -4.66 13.11 -14.40
N ASN A 130 -5.56 12.80 -15.32
CA ASN A 130 -5.38 13.02 -16.75
C ASN A 130 -5.75 14.46 -17.09
N ARG A 131 -4.75 15.26 -17.50
CA ARG A 131 -4.93 16.67 -17.85
C ARG A 131 -5.76 16.91 -19.10
N SER A 132 -5.80 15.94 -20.01
CA SER A 132 -6.56 16.04 -21.26
C SER A 132 -8.06 15.89 -20.98
N THR A 133 -8.45 14.95 -20.11
CA THR A 133 -9.84 14.70 -19.74
C THR A 133 -10.28 15.47 -18.49
N ARG A 134 -9.33 16.03 -17.73
CA ARG A 134 -9.51 16.69 -16.42
C ARG A 134 -10.17 15.79 -15.37
N LYS A 135 -9.84 14.50 -15.39
CA LYS A 135 -10.40 13.50 -14.47
C LYS A 135 -9.28 12.66 -13.86
N TRP A 136 -9.52 12.16 -12.66
CA TRP A 136 -8.69 11.13 -12.06
C TRP A 136 -9.06 9.76 -12.63
N GLU A 137 -8.07 8.98 -13.04
CA GLU A 137 -8.23 7.71 -13.74
C GLU A 137 -7.22 6.73 -13.14
N THR A 138 -7.61 5.49 -12.84
CA THR A 138 -6.64 4.44 -12.49
C THR A 138 -6.39 3.60 -13.72
N ARG A 139 -5.16 3.64 -14.23
CA ARG A 139 -4.74 3.07 -15.52
C ARG A 139 -3.70 1.96 -15.30
N GLU A 140 -3.75 0.88 -16.06
CA GLU A 140 -2.66 -0.09 -16.14
C GLU A 140 -1.43 0.51 -16.87
N THR A 141 -0.25 0.02 -16.56
CA THR A 141 0.99 0.42 -17.23
C THR A 141 0.93 0.12 -18.73
N ASN A 142 0.33 -1.00 -19.13
CA ASN A 142 0.10 -1.40 -20.52
C ASN A 142 -0.90 -0.49 -21.27
N ASP A 143 -1.85 0.17 -20.59
CA ASP A 143 -2.67 1.20 -21.25
C ASP A 143 -1.89 2.51 -21.38
N LEU A 144 -1.10 2.87 -20.37
CA LEU A 144 -0.32 4.11 -20.38
C LEU A 144 0.81 4.08 -21.41
N ILE A 145 1.48 2.94 -21.63
CA ILE A 145 2.59 2.81 -22.60
C ILE A 145 2.13 3.12 -24.03
N ASN A 146 0.88 2.81 -24.35
CA ASN A 146 0.27 3.03 -25.66
C ASN A 146 -0.30 4.45 -25.82
N ARG A 147 -0.16 5.32 -24.82
CA ARG A 147 -0.70 6.68 -24.81
C ARG A 147 0.39 7.73 -24.83
N LYS A 148 -0.01 8.93 -25.26
CA LYS A 148 0.81 10.13 -25.14
C LYS A 148 0.86 10.58 -23.68
N VAL A 149 1.86 10.12 -22.93
CA VAL A 149 2.08 10.50 -21.51
C VAL A 149 2.70 11.88 -21.33
N TRP A 150 3.28 12.45 -22.40
CA TRP A 150 3.93 13.76 -22.40
C TRP A 150 3.41 14.67 -23.52
N SER A 151 3.03 15.91 -23.20
CA SER A 151 2.61 16.89 -24.22
C SER A 151 2.98 18.32 -23.83
N SER A 152 3.48 19.09 -24.80
CA SER A 152 3.80 20.52 -24.65
C SER A 152 4.65 20.83 -23.40
N ASN A 153 5.72 20.05 -23.22
CA ASN A 153 6.66 20.14 -22.10
C ASN A 153 6.05 19.90 -20.71
N ARG A 154 4.98 19.11 -20.62
CA ARG A 154 4.33 18.75 -19.37
C ARG A 154 3.79 17.32 -19.41
N ALA A 155 3.75 16.66 -18.26
CA ALA A 155 3.08 15.37 -18.12
C ALA A 155 1.57 15.52 -18.37
N VAL A 156 1.00 14.54 -19.06
CA VAL A 156 -0.45 14.40 -19.28
C VAL A 156 -1.09 13.75 -18.06
N PHE A 157 -0.46 12.73 -17.51
CA PHE A 157 -0.91 11.97 -16.34
C PHE A 157 -0.16 12.41 -15.09
N GLN A 158 -0.88 12.79 -14.04
CA GLN A 158 -0.32 13.31 -12.79
C GLN A 158 -0.75 12.49 -11.57
N LEU A 159 0.16 12.07 -10.70
CA LEU A 159 -0.12 11.26 -9.52
C LEU A 159 -0.85 12.05 -8.41
N PRO A 160 -1.54 11.35 -7.48
CA PRO A 160 -2.09 11.88 -6.25
C PRO A 160 -1.09 12.70 -5.44
N GLU A 161 -1.63 13.61 -4.65
CA GLU A 161 -0.83 14.36 -3.69
C GLU A 161 -0.57 13.49 -2.46
N ILE A 162 0.66 13.53 -1.98
CA ILE A 162 1.08 12.81 -0.77
C ILE A 162 1.02 13.81 0.38
N SER A 163 0.33 13.45 1.45
CA SER A 163 0.29 14.23 2.69
C SER A 163 1.59 14.08 3.49
N CYS A 164 1.71 14.82 4.59
CA CYS A 164 2.83 14.64 5.51
C CYS A 164 2.80 13.21 6.05
N ILE A 165 3.93 12.51 6.02
CA ILE A 165 4.07 11.17 6.59
C ILE A 165 4.05 11.30 8.11
N GLU A 166 3.20 10.54 8.78
CA GLU A 166 3.04 10.59 10.24
C GLU A 166 3.94 9.54 10.91
N PHE A 167 5.03 10.01 11.50
CA PHE A 167 5.92 9.20 12.34
C PHE A 167 5.60 9.45 13.81
N GLU A 168 5.93 8.46 14.65
CA GLU A 168 5.80 8.59 16.10
C GLU A 168 6.75 9.66 16.68
N GLU A 169 6.32 10.26 17.79
CA GLU A 169 7.17 11.17 18.56
C GLU A 169 8.32 10.40 19.21
N LYS A 170 9.55 10.92 19.06
CA LYS A 170 10.76 10.28 19.58
C LYS A 170 11.38 11.08 20.71
N LYS A 171 11.96 10.39 21.69
CA LYS A 171 12.77 11.02 22.74
C LYS A 171 14.18 11.32 22.20
N LEU A 172 14.32 12.47 21.55
CA LEU A 172 15.56 12.88 20.89
C LEU A 172 16.61 13.37 21.90
N LEU A 173 17.88 12.98 21.68
CA LEU A 173 18.99 13.33 22.57
C LEU A 173 19.35 14.83 22.55
N LEU A 174 19.07 15.51 21.43
CA LEU A 174 19.20 16.95 21.27
C LEU A 174 17.89 17.51 20.71
N HIS A 175 17.61 18.77 21.00
CA HIS A 175 16.42 19.42 20.48
C HIS A 175 16.54 19.58 18.95
N PRO A 176 15.50 19.26 18.16
CA PRO A 176 15.57 19.32 16.69
C PRO A 176 16.00 20.68 16.14
N TYR A 177 15.44 21.77 16.69
CA TYR A 177 15.83 23.13 16.30
C TYR A 177 17.33 23.42 16.48
N PHE A 178 17.92 22.95 17.59
CA PHE A 178 19.34 23.13 17.84
C PHE A 178 20.19 22.36 16.81
N ILE A 179 19.83 21.11 16.51
CA ILE A 179 20.51 20.33 15.47
C ILE A 179 20.41 21.05 14.12
N GLY A 180 19.23 21.53 13.75
CA GLY A 180 19.03 22.21 12.48
C GLY A 180 19.89 23.46 12.35
N ALA A 181 19.88 24.31 13.39
CA ALA A 181 20.70 25.52 13.42
C ALA A 181 22.21 25.20 13.39
N TRP A 182 22.65 24.18 14.14
CA TRP A 182 24.05 23.76 14.16
C TRP A 182 24.51 23.10 12.86
N LEU A 183 23.63 22.34 12.18
CA LEU A 183 23.98 21.74 10.89
C LEU A 183 24.21 22.78 9.81
N GLY A 184 23.46 23.90 9.83
CA GLY A 184 23.73 25.05 8.96
C GLY A 184 25.02 25.75 9.36
N ASP A 185 24.93 26.72 10.26
CA ASP A 185 26.03 27.64 10.60
C ASP A 185 26.97 27.15 11.73
N GLY A 186 26.84 25.89 12.16
CA GLY A 186 27.65 25.34 13.23
C GLY A 186 29.04 24.87 12.81
N THR A 187 29.98 24.87 13.75
CA THR A 187 31.31 24.26 13.57
C THR A 187 31.19 22.74 13.66
N SER A 188 31.76 21.99 12.70
CA SER A 188 31.63 20.52 12.66
C SER A 188 32.26 19.80 13.87
N SER A 189 33.18 20.45 14.57
CA SER A 189 33.92 19.90 15.72
C SER A 189 33.51 20.48 17.07
N ALA A 190 32.56 21.42 17.14
CA ALA A 190 32.21 22.09 18.39
C ALA A 190 30.77 22.59 18.39
N PRO A 191 30.12 22.71 19.58
CA PRO A 191 28.77 23.28 19.71
C PRO A 191 28.80 24.81 19.59
N ILE A 192 29.35 25.31 18.48
CA ILE A 192 29.52 26.72 18.17
C ILE A 192 28.71 27.01 16.91
N ILE A 193 27.87 28.05 16.93
CA ILE A 193 27.12 28.53 15.76
C ILE A 193 27.63 29.94 15.42
N THR A 194 27.88 30.17 14.13
CA THR A 194 28.22 31.50 13.61
C THR A 194 26.94 32.21 13.16
N HIS A 195 26.74 33.46 13.51
CA HIS A 195 25.54 34.20 13.13
C HIS A 195 25.85 35.68 12.94
N ASP A 196 24.94 36.41 12.29
CA ASP A 196 25.01 37.87 12.25
C ASP A 196 24.71 38.45 13.64
N LEU A 197 25.42 39.52 14.00
CA LEU A 197 25.29 40.22 15.28
C LEU A 197 23.84 40.65 15.57
N TYR A 198 23.05 40.95 14.54
CA TYR A 198 21.68 41.42 14.68
C TYR A 198 20.63 40.30 14.60
N ASP A 199 20.95 39.16 13.98
CA ASP A 199 20.08 37.98 13.94
C ASP A 199 20.21 37.22 15.28
N THR A 200 19.55 37.69 16.33
CA THR A 200 19.67 37.10 17.68
C THR A 200 18.48 36.22 18.07
N GLU A 201 17.37 36.24 17.32
CA GLU A 201 16.16 35.51 17.71
C GLU A 201 16.33 34.00 17.71
N HIS A 202 17.10 33.44 16.77
CA HIS A 202 17.38 32.01 16.73
C HIS A 202 18.28 31.56 17.90
N ILE A 203 19.21 32.41 18.34
CA ILE A 203 20.02 32.18 19.55
C ILE A 203 19.13 32.14 20.80
N ARG A 204 18.22 33.12 20.94
CA ARG A 204 17.25 33.14 22.05
C ARG A 204 16.33 31.91 22.05
N LYS A 205 15.94 31.42 20.86
CA LYS A 205 15.16 30.18 20.74
C LYS A 205 15.95 28.96 21.21
N ILE A 206 17.24 28.89 20.89
CA ILE A 206 18.15 27.84 21.37
C ILE A 206 18.29 27.89 22.91
N GLU A 207 18.39 29.08 23.49
CA GLU A 207 18.41 29.27 24.94
C GLU A 207 17.09 28.83 25.60
N SER A 208 15.94 29.18 25.01
CA SER A 208 14.62 28.79 25.56
C SER A 208 14.40 27.28 25.58
N VAL A 209 15.05 26.52 24.69
CA VAL A 209 15.00 25.04 24.67
C VAL A 209 16.14 24.40 25.49
N GLY A 210 16.82 25.21 26.32
CA GLY A 210 17.69 24.75 27.40
C GLY A 210 19.18 24.67 27.07
N TYR A 211 19.67 25.36 26.03
CA TYR A 211 21.08 25.42 25.67
C TYR A 211 21.66 26.79 26.02
N LYS A 212 22.54 26.87 27.02
CA LYS A 212 23.06 28.15 27.51
C LYS A 212 24.25 28.61 26.66
N VAL A 213 24.32 29.90 26.34
CA VAL A 213 25.52 30.50 25.73
C VAL A 213 26.60 30.68 26.79
N THR A 214 27.80 30.15 26.55
CA THR A 214 28.94 30.25 27.49
C THR A 214 29.95 31.31 27.07
N LYS A 215 30.14 31.50 25.76
CA LYS A 215 31.09 32.45 25.20
C LYS A 215 30.57 32.97 23.87
N THR A 216 30.70 34.27 23.69
CA THR A 216 30.42 34.94 22.42
C THR A 216 31.68 35.68 21.97
N ALA A 217 32.08 35.50 20.71
CA ALA A 217 33.25 36.13 20.13
C ALA A 217 32.91 36.74 18.78
N ARG A 218 33.09 38.07 18.66
CA ARG A 218 32.95 38.78 17.39
C ARG A 218 34.11 38.43 16.45
N GLN A 219 33.79 38.21 15.19
CA GLN A 219 34.75 38.01 14.10
C GLN A 219 34.75 39.26 13.20
N ASN A 220 35.39 39.20 12.03
CA ASN A 220 35.41 40.32 11.09
C ASN A 220 33.99 40.76 10.70
N GLY A 221 33.72 42.08 10.75
CA GLY A 221 32.42 42.66 10.41
C GLY A 221 31.33 42.40 11.45
N ASN A 222 30.17 41.90 10.99
CA ASN A 222 29.01 41.58 11.84
C ASN A 222 28.93 40.08 12.21
N SER A 223 29.90 39.26 11.80
CA SER A 223 29.92 37.83 12.13
C SER A 223 30.24 37.62 13.61
N THR A 224 29.44 36.81 14.30
CA THR A 224 29.56 36.51 15.72
C THR A 224 29.50 35.00 15.93
N ARG A 225 30.40 34.45 16.75
CA ARG A 225 30.38 33.03 17.14
C ARG A 225 29.87 32.88 18.56
N SER A 226 28.85 32.06 18.74
CA SER A 226 28.27 31.75 20.06
C SER A 226 28.47 30.27 20.38
N CYS A 227 29.10 29.99 21.52
CA CYS A 227 29.35 28.65 22.04
C CYS A 227 28.25 28.24 23.00
N PHE A 228 27.68 27.05 22.80
CA PHE A 228 26.57 26.53 23.59
C PHE A 228 27.00 25.40 24.53
N THR A 229 26.39 25.34 25.71
CA THR A 229 26.53 24.24 26.64
C THR A 229 25.17 23.66 27.04
N LYS A 230 25.13 22.34 27.17
CA LYS A 230 24.05 21.55 27.76
C LYS A 230 24.70 20.26 28.30
N GLN A 231 24.07 19.62 29.27
CA GLN A 231 24.59 18.39 29.86
C GLN A 231 24.95 17.39 28.75
N ASN A 232 26.21 16.95 28.75
CA ASN A 232 26.77 15.98 27.82
C ASN A 232 26.68 16.32 26.32
N ILE A 233 26.57 17.61 25.94
CA ILE A 233 26.33 18.00 24.53
C ILE A 233 27.38 17.46 23.54
N ILE A 234 28.67 17.52 23.90
CA ILE A 234 29.76 17.04 23.04
C ILE A 234 29.73 15.50 22.94
N GLN A 235 29.49 14.82 24.06
CA GLN A 235 29.33 13.36 24.09
C GLN A 235 28.15 12.93 23.22
N THR A 236 27.03 13.67 23.26
CA THR A 236 25.85 13.40 22.44
C THR A 236 26.11 13.64 20.96
N ILE A 237 26.81 14.73 20.58
CA ILE A 237 27.23 14.98 19.18
C ILE A 237 28.10 13.84 18.66
N ARG A 238 29.01 13.32 19.48
CA ARG A 238 29.84 12.15 19.13
C ARG A 238 29.01 10.88 19.02
N ARG A 239 28.08 10.64 19.95
CA ARG A 239 27.18 9.47 19.94
C ARG A 239 26.29 9.45 18.69
N LEU A 240 25.84 10.62 18.23
CA LEU A 240 25.07 10.77 16.99
C LEU A 240 25.97 10.79 15.73
N ASN A 241 27.27 10.56 15.87
CA ASN A 241 28.25 10.58 14.78
C ASN A 241 28.28 11.89 13.98
N LEU A 242 28.01 13.03 14.62
CA LEU A 242 27.93 14.35 13.98
C LEU A 242 29.29 15.07 13.96
N TYR A 243 30.22 14.68 14.83
CA TYR A 243 31.53 15.30 14.93
C TYR A 243 32.33 15.12 13.63
N ASN A 244 32.64 16.24 12.94
CA ASN A 244 33.27 16.27 11.61
C ASN A 244 32.52 15.49 10.51
N ASN A 245 31.23 15.22 10.73
CA ASN A 245 30.39 14.43 9.81
C ASN A 245 28.96 14.99 9.83
N LYS A 246 28.76 16.18 9.26
CA LYS A 246 27.45 16.84 9.23
C LYS A 246 26.46 16.05 8.37
N HIS A 247 25.43 15.52 9.01
CA HIS A 247 24.31 14.79 8.41
C HIS A 247 23.11 14.84 9.37
N ILE A 248 21.90 14.47 8.93
CA ILE A 248 20.74 14.36 9.82
C ILE A 248 20.62 12.90 10.30
N PRO A 249 20.71 12.61 11.61
CA PRO A 249 20.56 11.24 12.08
C PRO A 249 19.16 10.69 11.81
N SER A 250 19.04 9.37 11.56
CA SER A 250 17.76 8.70 11.24
C SER A 250 16.69 8.93 12.31
N GLU A 251 17.08 9.02 13.59
CA GLU A 251 16.17 9.34 14.71
C GLU A 251 15.41 10.65 14.50
N TYR A 252 16.03 11.64 13.84
CA TYR A 252 15.44 12.95 13.54
C TYR A 252 14.76 12.97 12.16
N ARG A 253 15.22 12.15 11.20
CA ARG A 253 14.56 12.01 9.89
C ARG A 253 13.20 11.33 9.99
N TYR A 254 13.06 10.38 10.91
CA TYR A 254 11.83 9.61 11.15
C TYR A 254 11.20 9.96 12.50
N SER A 255 11.24 11.23 12.89
CA SER A 255 10.57 11.75 14.09
C SER A 255 9.22 12.37 13.73
N SER A 256 8.38 12.62 14.75
CA SER A 256 7.10 13.32 14.58
C SER A 256 7.19 14.55 13.68
N ARG A 257 6.06 14.88 13.06
CA ARG A 257 5.89 16.04 12.18
C ARG A 257 6.42 17.33 12.84
N GLU A 258 6.06 17.57 14.09
CA GLU A 258 6.45 18.76 14.85
C GLU A 258 7.97 18.82 15.07
N GLN A 259 8.59 17.68 15.39
CA GLN A 259 10.04 17.58 15.57
C GLN A 259 10.80 17.83 14.25
N ARG A 260 10.30 17.33 13.12
CA ARG A 260 10.88 17.61 11.80
C ARG A 260 10.70 19.06 11.36
N LEU A 261 9.55 19.68 11.67
CA LEU A 261 9.34 21.11 11.42
C LEU A 261 10.30 21.98 12.25
N GLU A 262 10.57 21.62 13.50
CA GLU A 262 11.57 22.28 14.34
C GLU A 262 13.00 22.12 13.77
N LEU A 263 13.37 20.93 13.30
CA LEU A 263 14.65 20.68 12.63
C LEU A 263 14.83 21.58 11.40
N ILE A 264 13.84 21.57 10.50
CA ILE A 264 13.86 22.39 9.28
C ILE A 264 13.84 23.87 9.63
N ALA A 265 13.13 24.30 10.68
CA ALA A 265 13.14 25.69 11.13
C ALA A 265 14.56 26.16 11.51
N GLY A 266 15.32 25.33 12.23
CA GLY A 266 16.71 25.62 12.57
C GLY A 266 17.60 25.80 11.34
N LEU A 267 17.47 24.91 10.35
CA LEU A 267 18.20 25.02 9.07
C LEU A 267 17.79 26.26 8.27
N ILE A 268 16.50 26.60 8.28
CA ILE A 268 16.01 27.78 7.56
C ILE A 268 16.51 29.06 8.23
N ASP A 269 16.54 29.12 9.56
CA ASP A 269 16.96 30.32 10.30
C ASP A 269 18.47 30.60 10.16
N THR A 270 19.30 29.58 9.94
CA THR A 270 20.73 29.73 9.66
C THR A 270 20.98 29.85 8.15
N ASP A 271 21.18 28.70 7.48
CA ASP A 271 21.56 28.58 6.06
C ASP A 271 20.40 28.71 5.05
N GLY A 272 19.23 29.13 5.53
CA GLY A 272 18.04 29.30 4.71
C GLY A 272 17.74 30.73 4.27
N HIS A 273 17.09 30.84 3.11
CA HIS A 273 16.52 32.07 2.58
C HIS A 273 15.04 31.87 2.25
N VAL A 274 14.20 32.80 2.71
CA VAL A 274 12.78 32.89 2.32
C VAL A 274 12.63 34.05 1.34
N ALA A 275 12.31 33.73 0.09
CA ALA A 275 12.10 34.69 -0.98
C ALA A 275 10.77 35.45 -0.80
N GLN A 276 10.58 36.55 -1.53
CA GLN A 276 9.37 37.37 -1.42
C GLN A 276 8.09 36.63 -1.84
N ASP A 277 8.23 35.65 -2.75
CA ASP A 277 7.16 34.76 -3.18
C ASP A 277 6.84 33.66 -2.15
N GLY A 278 7.56 33.60 -1.02
CA GLY A 278 7.39 32.59 0.02
C GLY A 278 8.21 31.31 -0.18
N ARG A 279 8.97 31.20 -1.28
CA ARG A 279 9.81 30.04 -1.56
C ARG A 279 11.00 29.97 -0.59
N VAL A 280 11.21 28.79 -0.04
CA VAL A 280 12.33 28.51 0.86
C VAL A 280 13.47 27.92 0.05
N ARG A 281 14.70 28.33 0.35
CA ARG A 281 15.95 27.75 -0.15
C ARG A 281 16.88 27.49 1.00
N ILE A 282 17.44 26.29 1.11
CA ILE A 282 18.50 25.94 2.06
C ILE A 282 19.77 25.66 1.25
N CYS A 283 20.90 26.21 1.68
CA CYS A 283 22.18 26.02 1.02
C CYS A 283 23.07 25.08 1.84
N THR A 284 23.78 24.16 1.19
CA THR A 284 24.83 23.36 1.84
C THR A 284 25.89 22.92 0.83
N SER A 285 27.12 22.71 1.28
CA SER A 285 28.20 22.09 0.49
C SER A 285 28.35 20.59 0.76
N TYR A 286 27.62 20.04 1.74
CA TYR A 286 27.70 18.65 2.13
C TYR A 286 26.66 17.82 1.37
N LYS A 287 27.13 16.94 0.49
CA LYS A 287 26.25 16.05 -0.32
C LYS A 287 25.31 15.19 0.54
N LYS A 288 25.84 14.60 1.61
CA LYS A 288 25.04 13.76 2.53
C LYS A 288 23.94 14.56 3.23
N LEU A 289 24.30 15.73 3.80
CA LEU A 289 23.31 16.62 4.43
C LEU A 289 22.26 17.09 3.43
N ARG A 290 22.62 17.35 2.17
CA ARG A 290 21.66 17.66 1.11
C ARG A 290 20.64 16.53 0.95
N ASP A 291 21.10 15.29 0.82
CA ASP A 291 20.24 14.12 0.63
C ASP A 291 19.31 13.92 1.83
N ASP A 292 19.84 14.07 3.05
CA ASP A 292 19.05 13.99 4.28
C ASP A 292 17.97 15.09 4.38
N ILE A 293 18.28 16.32 3.94
CA ILE A 293 17.31 17.44 3.94
C ILE A 293 16.19 17.16 2.93
N LEU A 294 16.51 16.61 1.75
CA LEU A 294 15.50 16.27 0.75
C LEU A 294 14.48 15.30 1.31
N GLU A 295 14.94 14.24 1.95
CA GLU A 295 14.07 13.23 2.54
C GLU A 295 13.17 13.79 3.65
N VAL A 296 13.70 14.67 4.52
CA VAL A 296 12.88 15.33 5.55
C VAL A 296 11.82 16.24 4.91
N VAL A 297 12.18 16.98 3.86
CA VAL A 297 11.25 17.88 3.15
C VAL A 297 10.18 17.08 2.40
N GLU A 298 10.54 15.97 1.76
CA GLU A 298 9.64 15.08 1.04
C GLU A 298 8.67 14.36 1.99
N SER A 299 9.18 13.86 3.11
CA SER A 299 8.35 13.23 4.14
C SER A 299 7.41 14.22 4.85
N LEU A 300 7.64 15.54 4.78
CA LEU A 300 6.69 16.58 5.20
C LEU A 300 5.60 16.87 4.14
N GLY A 301 5.63 16.15 3.01
CA GLY A 301 4.70 16.31 1.89
C GLY A 301 5.04 17.50 0.98
N TRP A 302 6.26 18.03 1.05
CA TRP A 302 6.72 19.13 0.19
C TRP A 302 7.62 18.60 -0.92
N LYS A 303 7.71 19.34 -2.02
CA LYS A 303 8.49 18.92 -3.19
C LYS A 303 9.73 19.77 -3.34
N PRO A 304 10.90 19.26 -2.95
CA PRO A 304 12.14 19.97 -3.14
C PRO A 304 12.62 19.88 -4.60
N TYR A 305 13.51 20.78 -4.95
CA TYR A 305 14.34 20.70 -6.14
C TYR A 305 15.76 21.12 -5.77
N ILE A 306 16.75 20.59 -6.50
CA ILE A 306 18.16 20.88 -6.29
C ILE A 306 18.66 21.76 -7.42
N CYS A 307 19.39 22.82 -7.08
CA CYS A 307 20.27 23.50 -8.01
C CYS A 307 21.71 23.27 -7.54
N GLU A 308 22.54 22.69 -8.39
CA GLU A 308 23.98 22.56 -8.16
C GLU A 308 24.71 23.67 -8.89
N SER A 309 25.56 24.40 -8.19
CA SER A 309 26.47 25.38 -8.79
C SER A 309 27.89 25.15 -8.31
N LYS A 310 28.85 25.44 -9.19
CA LYS A 310 30.26 25.59 -8.84
C LYS A 310 30.47 27.04 -8.42
N SER A 311 31.15 27.26 -7.30
CA SER A 311 31.38 28.59 -6.75
C SER A 311 32.36 29.36 -7.66
N SER A 312 31.84 30.28 -8.47
CA SER A 312 32.62 31.10 -9.42
C SER A 312 33.44 32.23 -8.77
N GLY A 313 33.79 32.12 -7.49
CA GLY A 313 34.42 33.18 -6.72
C GLY A 313 35.48 32.73 -5.70
N TYR A 314 35.70 31.42 -5.55
CA TYR A 314 36.69 30.84 -4.62
C TYR A 314 37.86 30.16 -5.34
N GLU A 315 38.06 30.41 -6.64
CA GLU A 315 39.25 29.94 -7.38
C GLU A 315 40.55 30.40 -6.71
N GLN A 316 40.52 31.54 -5.99
CA GLN A 316 41.65 32.11 -5.28
C GLN A 316 42.00 31.39 -3.96
N TYR A 317 41.13 30.52 -3.43
CA TYR A 317 41.30 29.81 -2.15
C TYR A 317 41.31 28.27 -2.28
N GLY A 318 41.33 27.74 -3.51
CA GLY A 318 41.58 26.32 -3.79
C GLY A 318 40.43 25.33 -3.48
N ASP A 319 39.29 25.77 -2.96
CA ASP A 319 38.17 24.89 -2.61
C ASP A 319 37.05 25.01 -3.66
N ASN A 320 37.16 24.24 -4.74
CA ASN A 320 36.14 24.09 -5.79
C ASN A 320 34.98 23.18 -5.34
N LYS A 321 34.47 23.39 -4.12
CA LYS A 321 33.44 22.53 -3.52
C LYS A 321 32.07 22.82 -4.15
N PRO A 322 31.30 21.79 -4.55
CA PRO A 322 29.97 22.00 -5.10
C PRO A 322 29.05 22.64 -4.03
N HIS A 323 28.22 23.59 -4.46
CA HIS A 323 27.18 24.18 -3.62
C HIS A 323 25.83 23.66 -4.07
N TYR A 324 25.08 23.10 -3.13
CA TYR A 324 23.73 22.59 -3.34
C TYR A 324 22.73 23.57 -2.74
N GLN A 325 21.80 24.03 -3.57
CA GLN A 325 20.68 24.85 -3.14
C GLN A 325 19.39 24.03 -3.26
N ILE A 326 18.77 23.75 -2.12
CA ILE A 326 17.56 22.94 -2.00
C ILE A 326 16.38 23.89 -1.88
N GLY A 327 15.56 23.99 -2.92
CA GLY A 327 14.40 24.88 -2.96
C GLY A 327 13.09 24.13 -2.79
N PHE A 328 12.17 24.64 -1.98
CA PHE A 328 10.83 24.04 -1.80
C PHE A 328 9.78 25.09 -1.40
N ASN A 329 8.51 24.69 -1.44
CA ASN A 329 7.36 25.52 -1.10
C ASN A 329 6.55 24.87 0.04
N PRO A 330 6.66 25.39 1.27
CA PRO A 330 5.91 24.89 2.42
C PRO A 330 4.40 25.06 2.23
N THR A 331 3.63 24.10 2.75
CA THR A 331 2.15 24.14 2.74
C THR A 331 1.54 24.28 4.14
N CYS A 332 2.37 24.31 5.17
CA CYS A 332 1.97 24.62 6.54
C CYS A 332 2.98 25.56 7.20
N ASP A 333 2.63 26.13 8.35
CA ASP A 333 3.51 27.02 9.10
C ASP A 333 4.77 26.27 9.59
N ILE A 334 5.88 27.00 9.68
CA ILE A 334 7.16 26.50 10.18
C ILE A 334 7.52 27.37 11.39
N PRO A 335 7.95 26.79 12.53
CA PRO A 335 8.23 27.53 13.76
C PRO A 335 9.55 28.32 13.68
N LEU A 336 9.71 29.19 12.69
CA LEU A 336 10.89 30.05 12.50
C LEU A 336 11.04 31.05 13.65
N ALA A 337 12.25 31.20 14.16
CA ALA A 337 12.60 32.20 15.17
C ALA A 337 12.84 33.58 14.56
N LEU A 338 13.46 33.64 13.37
CA LEU A 338 13.75 34.93 12.75
C LEU A 338 12.46 35.56 12.19
N LYS A 339 12.02 36.65 12.83
CA LYS A 339 10.78 37.36 12.47
C LYS A 339 10.75 37.76 11.01
N ARG A 340 11.89 38.16 10.45
CA ARG A 340 12.05 38.55 9.04
C ARG A 340 11.77 37.40 8.06
N LYS A 341 12.16 36.16 8.40
CA LYS A 341 11.91 34.96 7.59
C LYS A 341 10.48 34.48 7.78
N LYS A 342 9.98 34.49 9.02
CA LYS A 342 8.58 34.17 9.35
C LYS A 342 7.57 35.05 8.61
N LYS A 343 7.79 36.37 8.55
CA LYS A 343 6.92 37.31 7.82
C LYS A 343 6.83 37.03 6.32
N ARG A 344 7.88 36.43 5.73
CA ARG A 344 7.93 36.11 4.30
C ARG A 344 7.39 34.73 3.97
N LEU A 345 7.28 33.85 4.97
CA LEU A 345 6.77 32.50 4.79
C LEU A 345 5.32 32.57 4.29
N ARG A 346 5.02 31.79 3.26
CA ARG A 346 3.66 31.63 2.73
C ARG A 346 3.33 30.14 2.71
N THR A 347 2.08 29.81 3.02
CA THR A 347 1.60 28.42 3.14
C THR A 347 0.56 28.08 2.07
N ASN A 348 0.01 29.07 1.38
CA ASN A 348 -1.05 28.89 0.36
C ASN A 348 -0.48 28.49 -1.01
N HIS A 349 0.56 27.66 -1.02
CA HIS A 349 1.18 27.20 -2.26
C HIS A 349 0.43 26.00 -2.83
N LEU A 350 0.08 26.08 -4.12
CA LEU A 350 -0.38 24.90 -4.87
C LEU A 350 0.78 23.91 -4.96
N ARG A 351 0.55 22.68 -4.48
CA ARG A 351 1.54 21.61 -4.57
C ARG A 351 1.79 21.27 -6.03
N ARG A 352 3.06 21.16 -6.43
CA ARG A 352 3.40 20.63 -7.76
C ARG A 352 2.95 19.18 -7.81
N LYS A 353 2.25 18.74 -8.85
CA LYS A 353 1.90 17.32 -9.01
C LYS A 353 3.05 16.57 -9.69
N ILE A 354 3.37 15.36 -9.23
CA ILE A 354 4.28 14.48 -9.97
C ILE A 354 3.49 13.92 -11.14
N GLY A 355 4.10 13.70 -12.29
CA GLY A 355 3.44 13.03 -13.39
C GLY A 355 4.35 12.05 -14.10
N ILE A 356 3.75 11.26 -14.98
CA ILE A 356 4.47 10.29 -15.78
C ILE A 356 5.20 11.02 -16.91
N LYS A 357 6.51 10.82 -17.00
CA LYS A 357 7.39 11.41 -18.00
C LYS A 357 7.63 10.48 -19.17
N SER A 358 7.97 9.22 -18.90
CA SER A 358 8.18 8.19 -19.92
C SER A 358 7.84 6.80 -19.39
N ILE A 359 7.51 5.87 -20.28
CA ILE A 359 7.28 4.45 -19.97
C ILE A 359 8.05 3.64 -21.01
N THR A 360 8.95 2.77 -20.59
CA THR A 360 9.78 1.95 -21.49
C THR A 360 9.87 0.52 -21.01
N LYS A 361 9.92 -0.44 -21.93
CA LYS A 361 10.29 -1.82 -21.57
C LYS A 361 11.73 -1.87 -21.07
N SER A 362 11.94 -2.59 -19.98
CA SER A 362 13.26 -2.87 -19.42
C SER A 362 14.00 -3.85 -20.32
N LYS A 363 15.32 -3.68 -20.44
CA LYS A 363 16.21 -4.66 -21.09
C LYS A 363 16.65 -5.77 -20.13
N ASN A 364 16.52 -5.51 -18.82
CA ASN A 364 16.88 -6.42 -17.74
C ASN A 364 15.66 -6.53 -16.82
N PRO A 365 14.80 -7.53 -17.05
CA PRO A 365 13.65 -7.76 -16.18
C PRO A 365 14.11 -8.17 -14.77
N GLU A 366 13.36 -7.76 -13.76
CA GLU A 366 13.66 -8.05 -12.35
C GLU A 366 12.51 -8.81 -11.70
N GLN A 367 12.83 -9.63 -10.69
CA GLN A 367 11.79 -10.25 -9.87
C GLN A 367 11.14 -9.19 -8.98
N GLY A 368 9.84 -9.29 -8.83
CA GLY A 368 9.01 -8.42 -8.02
C GLY A 368 7.85 -9.18 -7.41
N ASN A 369 7.13 -8.53 -6.50
CA ASN A 369 5.94 -9.07 -5.87
C ASN A 369 4.92 -7.94 -5.65
N CYS A 370 3.73 -8.31 -5.18
CA CYS A 370 2.67 -7.39 -4.79
C CYS A 370 2.42 -7.52 -3.29
N ILE A 371 2.07 -6.43 -2.63
CA ILE A 371 1.60 -6.45 -1.23
C ILE A 371 0.16 -5.96 -1.12
N THR A 372 -0.54 -6.41 -0.09
CA THR A 372 -1.87 -5.91 0.29
C THR A 372 -1.78 -5.19 1.63
N VAL A 373 -2.39 -4.02 1.73
CA VAL A 373 -2.49 -3.27 2.99
C VAL A 373 -3.92 -3.23 3.50
N ASN A 374 -4.10 -3.13 4.82
CA ASN A 374 -5.42 -3.05 5.48
C ASN A 374 -6.15 -1.70 5.34
N SER A 375 -5.93 -0.95 4.26
CA SER A 375 -6.60 0.34 4.00
C SER A 375 -7.91 0.15 3.22
N GLU A 376 -8.94 0.96 3.51
CA GLU A 376 -10.24 0.92 2.79
C GLU A 376 -10.11 1.21 1.28
N ASP A 377 -9.13 2.04 0.90
CA ASP A 377 -8.77 2.43 -0.47
C ASP A 377 -7.69 1.53 -1.10
N GLY A 378 -7.06 0.67 -0.30
CA GLY A 378 -5.97 -0.20 -0.74
C GLY A 378 -4.68 0.51 -1.18
N LEU A 379 -4.53 1.81 -0.91
CA LEU A 379 -3.39 2.60 -1.36
C LEU A 379 -2.19 2.50 -0.41
N TYR A 380 -0.99 2.28 -0.97
CA TYR A 380 0.28 2.43 -0.25
C TYR A 380 1.35 3.10 -1.13
N LEU A 381 2.39 3.63 -0.47
CA LEU A 381 3.44 4.44 -1.06
C LEU A 381 4.69 3.59 -1.33
N VAL A 382 5.21 3.66 -2.56
CA VAL A 382 6.44 2.96 -3.01
C VAL A 382 7.42 3.92 -3.68
N GLY A 383 8.69 3.52 -3.76
CA GLY A 383 9.76 4.34 -4.30
C GLY A 383 10.30 5.37 -3.30
N GLU A 384 11.46 5.93 -3.63
CA GLU A 384 12.15 7.00 -2.89
C GLU A 384 11.29 8.25 -2.73
N THR A 385 10.33 8.49 -3.64
CA THR A 385 9.44 9.67 -3.59
C THR A 385 7.96 9.36 -3.29
N LEU A 386 7.67 8.16 -2.79
CA LEU A 386 6.38 7.80 -2.18
C LEU A 386 5.18 7.84 -3.15
N ILE A 387 5.08 6.86 -4.03
CA ILE A 387 4.12 6.76 -5.15
C ILE A 387 2.94 5.82 -4.81
N PRO A 388 1.66 6.17 -5.07
CA PRO A 388 0.46 5.38 -4.71
C PRO A 388 0.05 4.22 -5.67
N THR A 389 -0.52 3.10 -5.16
CA THR A 389 -0.94 1.85 -5.91
C THR A 389 -2.29 1.21 -5.41
N HIS A 390 -3.12 0.40 -6.15
CA HIS A 390 -4.60 0.14 -5.84
C HIS A 390 -5.20 -1.32 -5.88
N ASN A 391 -6.37 -1.64 -5.21
CA ASN A 391 -7.11 -2.96 -5.08
C ASN A 391 -8.46 -3.17 -5.87
N SER A 392 -8.87 -4.39 -6.31
CA SER A 392 -10.05 -4.67 -7.22
C SER A 392 -11.43 -4.97 -6.53
N LEU A 393 -12.58 -4.76 -7.23
CA LEU A 393 -13.98 -4.75 -6.69
C LEU A 393 -15.07 -5.54 -7.48
N ALA A 394 -14.76 -6.17 -8.62
CA ALA A 394 -15.78 -6.65 -9.58
C ALA A 394 -16.75 -7.72 -9.03
N ILE A 395 -16.22 -8.77 -8.39
CA ILE A 395 -16.97 -9.98 -8.00
C ILE A 395 -17.83 -9.71 -6.75
N SER A 396 -17.20 -9.26 -5.67
CA SER A 396 -17.85 -9.21 -4.35
C SER A 396 -18.79 -8.02 -4.17
N VAL A 397 -18.75 -7.02 -5.05
CA VAL A 397 -19.46 -5.74 -4.87
C VAL A 397 -20.40 -5.44 -6.03
N PHE A 398 -19.91 -5.38 -7.26
CA PHE A 398 -20.74 -4.95 -8.39
C PHE A 398 -21.67 -6.04 -8.91
N TRP A 399 -21.22 -7.29 -8.95
CA TRP A 399 -22.01 -8.40 -9.45
C TRP A 399 -23.35 -8.60 -8.70
N PRO A 400 -23.41 -8.72 -7.36
CA PRO A 400 -24.68 -8.87 -6.66
C PRO A 400 -25.60 -7.65 -6.85
N CYS A 401 -25.05 -6.44 -6.89
CA CYS A 401 -25.82 -5.23 -7.19
C CYS A 401 -26.44 -5.28 -8.58
N TRP A 402 -25.75 -5.87 -9.56
CA TRP A 402 -26.23 -5.99 -10.93
C TRP A 402 -27.33 -7.06 -11.05
N VAL A 403 -27.15 -8.23 -10.44
CA VAL A 403 -28.17 -9.30 -10.48
C VAL A 403 -29.48 -8.85 -9.85
N TRP A 404 -29.44 -8.16 -8.71
CA TRP A 404 -30.65 -7.64 -8.05
C TRP A 404 -31.47 -6.65 -8.89
N ILE A 405 -30.92 -6.10 -9.97
CA ILE A 405 -31.69 -5.28 -10.90
C ILE A 405 -32.77 -6.11 -11.62
N ASN A 406 -32.49 -7.38 -11.92
CA ASN A 406 -33.38 -8.25 -12.67
C ASN A 406 -33.97 -9.38 -11.82
N ASP A 407 -33.25 -9.80 -10.78
CA ASP A 407 -33.68 -10.79 -9.81
C ASP A 407 -33.38 -10.35 -8.37
N PRO A 408 -34.19 -9.42 -7.82
CA PRO A 408 -34.04 -8.97 -6.45
C PRO A 408 -34.37 -10.07 -5.42
N SER A 409 -34.96 -11.20 -5.82
CA SER A 409 -35.23 -12.31 -4.90
C SER A 409 -34.01 -13.18 -4.61
N SER A 410 -32.94 -13.04 -5.41
CA SER A 410 -31.72 -13.84 -5.25
C SER A 410 -31.02 -13.61 -3.91
N ARG A 411 -30.57 -14.71 -3.31
CA ARG A 411 -29.91 -14.77 -2.00
C ARG A 411 -28.43 -15.07 -2.16
N TRP A 412 -27.60 -14.35 -1.44
CA TRP A 412 -26.15 -14.35 -1.62
C TRP A 412 -25.42 -14.68 -0.34
N LEU A 413 -24.50 -15.64 -0.44
CA LEU A 413 -23.57 -16.01 0.62
C LEU A 413 -22.16 -15.65 0.18
N PHE A 414 -21.49 -14.77 0.93
CA PHE A 414 -20.10 -14.38 0.70
C PHE A 414 -19.23 -14.85 1.85
N SER A 415 -18.28 -15.73 1.56
CA SER A 415 -17.32 -16.25 2.52
C SER A 415 -15.89 -15.94 2.10
N SER A 416 -15.10 -15.44 3.05
CA SER A 416 -13.66 -15.21 2.91
C SER A 416 -12.94 -15.79 4.13
N TYR A 417 -11.65 -16.10 4.05
CA TYR A 417 -10.90 -16.58 5.22
C TYR A 417 -10.99 -15.58 6.40
N ALA A 418 -11.06 -14.27 6.12
CA ALA A 418 -11.22 -13.21 7.11
C ALA A 418 -12.59 -12.54 7.03
N GLN A 419 -13.31 -12.51 8.16
CA GLN A 419 -14.62 -11.86 8.30
C GLN A 419 -14.59 -10.37 7.90
N GLU A 420 -13.49 -9.68 8.20
CA GLU A 420 -13.33 -8.24 7.93
C GLU A 420 -13.35 -7.93 6.44
N LEU A 421 -12.75 -8.78 5.61
CA LEU A 421 -12.73 -8.63 4.14
C LEU A 421 -14.13 -8.79 3.56
N SER A 422 -14.85 -9.83 4.00
CA SER A 422 -16.25 -10.06 3.59
C SER A 422 -17.17 -8.92 4.03
N THR A 423 -16.96 -8.39 5.24
CA THR A 423 -17.71 -7.26 5.80
C THR A 423 -17.43 -5.95 5.04
N ARG A 424 -16.16 -5.67 4.68
CA ARG A 424 -15.78 -4.51 3.87
C ARG A 424 -16.52 -4.49 2.53
N ASP A 425 -16.52 -5.60 1.82
CA ASP A 425 -17.15 -5.70 0.50
C ASP A 425 -18.69 -5.65 0.62
N SER A 426 -19.25 -6.23 1.69
CA SER A 426 -20.66 -6.10 2.04
C SER A 426 -21.09 -4.64 2.21
N LEU A 427 -20.30 -3.84 2.93
CA LEU A 427 -20.55 -2.41 3.12
C LEU A 427 -20.46 -1.62 1.80
N LYS A 428 -19.48 -1.91 0.94
CA LYS A 428 -19.36 -1.29 -0.39
C LYS A 428 -20.58 -1.64 -1.26
N CYS A 429 -21.01 -2.90 -1.27
CA CYS A 429 -22.22 -3.36 -1.98
C CYS A 429 -23.47 -2.60 -1.51
N ARG A 430 -23.69 -2.55 -0.19
CA ARG A 430 -24.82 -1.83 0.40
C ARG A 430 -24.81 -0.34 0.06
N ARG A 431 -23.64 0.31 0.10
CA ARG A 431 -23.47 1.72 -0.25
C ARG A 431 -23.85 2.00 -1.70
N LEU A 432 -23.52 1.09 -2.63
CA LEU A 432 -23.92 1.21 -4.02
C LEU A 432 -25.44 1.11 -4.19
N ILE A 433 -26.08 0.10 -3.59
CA ILE A 433 -27.55 -0.09 -3.66
C ILE A 433 -28.29 1.11 -3.09
N SER A 434 -27.83 1.62 -1.94
CA SER A 434 -28.47 2.75 -1.24
C SER A 434 -28.16 4.11 -1.88
N SER A 435 -27.30 4.17 -2.90
CA SER A 435 -26.91 5.44 -3.52
C SER A 435 -28.07 6.07 -4.30
N GLU A 436 -28.11 7.40 -4.36
CA GLU A 436 -29.10 8.12 -5.17
C GLU A 436 -29.06 7.67 -6.64
N TRP A 437 -27.86 7.37 -7.17
CA TRP A 437 -27.67 6.91 -8.53
C TRP A 437 -28.38 5.59 -8.84
N TYR A 438 -28.27 4.62 -7.91
CA TYR A 438 -28.90 3.30 -8.04
C TYR A 438 -30.41 3.39 -7.77
N MET A 439 -30.81 4.06 -6.68
CA MET A 439 -32.21 4.22 -6.29
C MET A 439 -33.04 4.97 -7.34
N LYS A 440 -32.49 6.02 -7.96
CA LYS A 440 -33.19 6.74 -9.03
C LYS A 440 -33.46 5.90 -10.28
N ARG A 441 -32.66 4.85 -10.52
CA ARG A 441 -32.78 3.97 -11.69
C ARG A 441 -33.62 2.74 -11.40
N TRP A 442 -33.39 2.10 -10.26
CA TRP A 442 -33.97 0.78 -9.93
C TRP A 442 -34.64 0.70 -8.56
N GLY A 443 -34.75 1.79 -7.81
CA GLY A 443 -35.43 1.80 -6.51
C GLY A 443 -36.90 1.39 -6.61
N HIS A 444 -37.57 1.59 -7.74
CA HIS A 444 -38.94 1.10 -7.95
C HIS A 444 -39.03 -0.44 -8.05
N LYS A 445 -37.92 -1.15 -8.28
CA LYS A 445 -37.89 -2.62 -8.37
C LYS A 445 -37.79 -3.28 -7.00
N PHE A 446 -36.97 -2.72 -6.10
CA PHE A 446 -36.81 -3.19 -4.73
C PHE A 446 -36.25 -2.10 -3.81
N HIS A 447 -36.42 -2.28 -2.49
CA HIS A 447 -35.83 -1.46 -1.44
C HIS A 447 -35.24 -2.33 -0.33
N LEU A 448 -34.18 -1.85 0.33
CA LEU A 448 -33.67 -2.52 1.53
C LEU A 448 -34.64 -2.37 2.70
N THR A 449 -34.87 -3.45 3.45
CA THR A 449 -35.74 -3.47 4.62
C THR A 449 -35.04 -2.83 5.82
N GLY A 450 -35.75 -2.03 6.62
CA GLY A 450 -35.14 -1.28 7.73
C GLY A 450 -34.77 -2.13 8.95
N ASP A 451 -35.50 -3.23 9.17
CA ASP A 451 -35.36 -4.16 10.28
C ASP A 451 -34.24 -5.20 10.08
N GLN A 452 -33.87 -5.49 8.83
CA GLN A 452 -32.75 -6.37 8.46
C GLN A 452 -31.71 -5.63 7.58
N ASN A 453 -30.96 -4.70 8.20
CA ASN A 453 -29.97 -3.87 7.50
C ASN A 453 -28.64 -3.69 8.28
N GLN A 454 -27.93 -4.79 8.49
CA GLN A 454 -26.66 -4.84 9.21
C GLN A 454 -25.45 -4.84 8.27
N LYS A 455 -24.25 -4.66 8.83
CA LYS A 455 -22.98 -4.65 8.06
C LYS A 455 -22.70 -6.00 7.38
N THR A 456 -23.05 -7.09 8.07
CA THR A 456 -22.80 -8.47 7.64
C THR A 456 -24.03 -9.14 7.03
N ARG A 457 -25.24 -8.61 7.25
CA ARG A 457 -26.48 -9.13 6.66
C ARG A 457 -27.43 -8.00 6.29
N PHE A 458 -27.93 -7.99 5.06
CA PHE A 458 -29.03 -7.10 4.69
C PHE A 458 -30.00 -7.77 3.71
N GLU A 459 -31.27 -7.41 3.81
CA GLU A 459 -32.38 -7.95 3.02
C GLU A 459 -33.12 -6.84 2.25
N ASN A 460 -33.78 -7.23 1.15
CA ASN A 460 -34.68 -6.37 0.40
C ASN A 460 -36.15 -6.80 0.50
N ASP A 461 -37.07 -5.93 0.09
CA ASP A 461 -38.52 -6.13 0.11
C ASP A 461 -39.03 -7.21 -0.87
N LYS A 462 -38.12 -7.91 -1.56
CA LYS A 462 -38.37 -9.08 -2.42
C LYS A 462 -37.74 -10.35 -1.86
N THR A 463 -37.41 -10.35 -0.56
CA THR A 463 -36.84 -11.47 0.20
C THR A 463 -35.44 -11.91 -0.23
N GLY A 464 -34.80 -11.18 -1.14
CA GLY A 464 -33.39 -11.40 -1.46
C GLY A 464 -32.51 -10.81 -0.37
N TYR A 465 -31.48 -11.53 0.01
CA TYR A 465 -30.56 -11.09 1.05
C TYR A 465 -29.11 -11.35 0.68
N ARG A 466 -28.21 -10.61 1.33
CA ARG A 466 -26.78 -10.88 1.32
C ARG A 466 -26.34 -11.19 2.75
N LEU A 467 -25.60 -12.27 2.92
CA LEU A 467 -24.91 -12.63 4.15
C LEU A 467 -23.39 -12.69 3.89
N ALA A 468 -22.63 -12.00 4.73
CA ALA A 468 -21.16 -11.92 4.69
C ALA A 468 -20.59 -12.58 5.94
N THR A 469 -19.85 -13.67 5.74
CA THR A 469 -19.31 -14.54 6.78
C THR A 469 -17.83 -14.88 6.54
N SER A 470 -17.20 -15.57 7.48
CA SER A 470 -15.90 -16.22 7.31
C SER A 470 -16.08 -17.69 6.95
N VAL A 471 -15.01 -18.34 6.45
CA VAL A 471 -15.00 -19.79 6.19
C VAL A 471 -15.33 -20.60 7.44
N SER A 472 -14.92 -20.10 8.61
CA SER A 472 -15.21 -20.68 9.94
C SER A 472 -16.51 -20.17 10.60
N GLY A 473 -17.26 -19.29 9.94
CA GLY A 473 -18.47 -18.70 10.50
C GLY A 473 -19.65 -19.67 10.47
N LEU A 474 -20.56 -19.55 11.44
CA LEU A 474 -21.80 -20.33 11.47
C LEU A 474 -22.73 -19.89 10.33
N VAL A 475 -22.93 -20.77 9.34
CA VAL A 475 -23.85 -20.57 8.18
C VAL A 475 -24.93 -21.65 8.14
N THR A 476 -24.88 -22.63 9.04
CA THR A 476 -25.78 -23.80 9.04
C THR A 476 -27.25 -23.37 9.13
N GLY A 477 -28.03 -23.68 8.08
CA GLY A 477 -29.45 -23.29 7.96
C GLY A 477 -29.71 -22.07 7.06
N GLU A 478 -28.67 -21.36 6.62
CA GLU A 478 -28.77 -20.27 5.63
C GLU A 478 -28.56 -20.83 4.22
N GLY A 479 -29.43 -20.43 3.27
CA GLY A 479 -29.39 -20.93 1.89
C GLY A 479 -29.25 -19.80 0.87
N GLY A 480 -28.30 -19.91 -0.06
CA GLY A 480 -28.06 -18.91 -1.10
C GLY A 480 -28.30 -19.46 -2.50
N ASP A 481 -28.82 -18.63 -3.39
CA ASP A 481 -28.90 -18.92 -4.82
C ASP A 481 -27.53 -18.73 -5.49
N PHE A 482 -26.67 -17.89 -4.88
CA PHE A 482 -25.25 -17.73 -5.22
C PHE A 482 -24.40 -17.86 -3.96
N ILE A 483 -23.43 -18.78 -3.98
CA ILE A 483 -22.44 -18.98 -2.92
C ILE A 483 -21.07 -18.57 -3.49
N VAL A 484 -20.47 -17.53 -2.93
CA VAL A 484 -19.19 -16.99 -3.36
C VAL A 484 -18.16 -17.22 -2.28
N CYS A 485 -17.27 -18.18 -2.53
CA CYS A 485 -16.16 -18.55 -1.65
C CYS A 485 -14.84 -18.09 -2.26
N ILE A 486 -13.96 -17.48 -1.46
CA ILE A 486 -12.62 -17.05 -1.88
C ILE A 486 -11.59 -17.90 -1.11
N PRO A 487 -10.99 -18.95 -1.72
CA PRO A 487 -10.05 -19.84 -1.03
C PRO A 487 -8.58 -19.38 -1.07
N GLU A 488 -7.79 -19.82 -0.08
CA GLU A 488 -6.31 -19.95 -0.08
C GLU A 488 -5.92 -21.13 0.82
N GLY A 489 -5.01 -22.02 0.36
CA GLY A 489 -4.35 -23.09 1.14
C GLY A 489 -5.24 -24.28 1.53
N TYR A 490 -4.77 -25.52 1.37
CA TYR A 490 -5.52 -26.73 1.77
C TYR A 490 -5.25 -27.07 3.23
N TYR A 491 -6.30 -27.12 4.04
CA TYR A 491 -6.22 -27.38 5.47
C TYR A 491 -6.67 -28.80 5.81
N ILE A 492 -5.90 -29.48 6.65
CA ILE A 492 -6.18 -30.81 7.20
C ILE A 492 -6.84 -30.66 8.56
N THR A 493 -7.88 -31.45 8.79
CA THR A 493 -8.54 -31.55 10.10
C THR A 493 -7.61 -32.26 11.08
N THR A 494 -7.12 -31.53 12.08
CA THR A 494 -6.30 -32.07 13.16
C THR A 494 -7.00 -31.95 14.50
N ASP A 495 -6.47 -32.59 15.54
CA ASP A 495 -6.95 -32.51 16.92
C ASP A 495 -6.82 -31.11 17.53
N ILE A 496 -5.99 -30.25 16.94
CA ILE A 496 -5.85 -28.83 17.30
C ILE A 496 -6.62 -27.88 16.36
N GLY A 497 -7.40 -28.43 15.42
CA GLY A 497 -8.18 -27.69 14.44
C GLY A 497 -7.65 -27.84 13.02
N TYR A 498 -8.07 -26.94 12.13
CA TYR A 498 -7.64 -26.96 10.73
C TYR A 498 -6.23 -26.36 10.59
N VAL A 499 -5.29 -27.15 10.09
CA VAL A 499 -3.89 -26.74 9.89
C VAL A 499 -3.51 -26.96 8.44
N ASP A 500 -2.77 -26.03 7.84
CA ASP A 500 -2.34 -26.16 6.45
C ASP A 500 -1.47 -27.42 6.29
N ILE A 501 -1.78 -28.27 5.31
CA ILE A 501 -1.05 -29.51 5.08
C ILE A 501 0.45 -29.28 4.89
N LYS A 502 0.82 -28.15 4.27
CA LYS A 502 2.21 -27.77 4.06
C LYS A 502 2.94 -27.56 5.38
N GLU A 503 2.29 -26.90 6.35
CA GLU A 503 2.87 -26.64 7.66
C GLU A 503 3.05 -27.94 8.45
N ILE A 504 2.08 -28.87 8.35
CA ILE A 504 2.14 -30.21 8.97
C ILE A 504 3.35 -31.00 8.45
N VAL A 505 3.56 -31.01 7.12
CA VAL A 505 4.62 -31.81 6.47
C VAL A 505 6.00 -31.18 6.61
N GLU A 506 6.15 -29.87 6.39
CA GLU A 506 7.47 -29.20 6.45
C GLU A 506 8.04 -29.12 7.88
N SER A 507 7.17 -29.10 8.89
CA SER A 507 7.58 -28.96 10.31
C SER A 507 7.45 -30.25 11.12
N GLU A 508 7.10 -31.38 10.48
CA GLU A 508 6.77 -32.65 11.14
C GLU A 508 5.87 -32.43 12.38
N MET A 509 4.80 -31.66 12.21
CA MET A 509 4.02 -31.15 13.35
C MET A 509 3.42 -32.31 14.14
N PRO A 510 3.56 -32.35 15.48
CA PRO A 510 3.05 -33.44 16.32
C PRO A 510 1.54 -33.27 16.58
N VAL A 511 0.76 -33.32 15.50
CA VAL A 511 -0.69 -33.21 15.50
C VAL A 511 -1.30 -34.56 15.13
N LYS A 512 -2.50 -34.84 15.64
CA LYS A 512 -3.26 -36.02 15.23
C LYS A 512 -4.19 -35.63 14.11
N ILE A 513 -4.15 -36.37 13.01
CA ILE A 513 -5.04 -36.13 11.86
C ILE A 513 -6.28 -37.00 12.00
N LEU A 514 -7.42 -36.46 11.62
CA LEU A 514 -8.64 -37.24 11.59
C LEU A 514 -8.52 -38.29 10.48
N SER A 515 -8.58 -39.57 10.86
CA SER A 515 -8.37 -40.73 10.00
C SER A 515 -9.46 -41.76 10.23
N TYR A 516 -9.82 -42.54 9.21
CA TYR A 516 -10.82 -43.59 9.35
C TYR A 516 -10.16 -44.89 9.85
N ASN A 517 -10.66 -45.45 10.96
CA ASN A 517 -10.20 -46.73 11.48
C ASN A 517 -11.05 -47.88 10.90
N HIS A 518 -10.42 -48.74 10.09
CA HIS A 518 -11.07 -49.85 9.41
C HIS A 518 -11.49 -51.01 10.33
N GLU A 519 -10.92 -51.14 11.53
CA GLU A 519 -11.33 -52.19 12.49
C GLU A 519 -12.56 -51.77 13.30
N SER A 520 -12.67 -50.48 13.61
CA SER A 520 -13.79 -49.93 14.39
C SER A 520 -14.87 -49.27 13.55
N GLU A 521 -14.64 -49.12 12.24
CA GLU A 521 -15.53 -48.46 11.26
C GLU A 521 -15.96 -47.04 11.69
N GLN A 522 -15.04 -46.29 12.31
CA GLN A 522 -15.28 -44.93 12.80
C GLN A 522 -14.10 -44.02 12.50
N THR A 523 -14.35 -42.72 12.34
CA THR A 523 -13.26 -41.73 12.32
C THR A 523 -12.70 -41.48 13.70
N GLU A 524 -11.38 -41.45 13.79
CA GLU A 524 -10.65 -41.14 15.00
C GLU A 524 -9.39 -40.33 14.68
N TYR A 525 -8.92 -39.56 15.66
CA TYR A 525 -7.67 -38.80 15.51
C TYR A 525 -6.47 -39.73 15.72
N LYS A 526 -5.69 -39.97 14.66
CA LYS A 526 -4.49 -40.80 14.68
C LYS A 526 -3.22 -39.97 14.62
N GLU A 527 -2.16 -40.45 15.26
CA GLU A 527 -0.83 -39.83 15.14
C GLU A 527 -0.27 -40.05 13.74
N ILE A 528 0.48 -39.07 13.25
CA ILE A 528 1.14 -39.14 11.95
C ILE A 528 2.37 -40.04 12.12
N GLU A 529 2.35 -41.21 11.47
CA GLU A 529 3.41 -42.21 11.60
C GLU A 529 4.63 -41.92 10.69
N ALA A 530 4.44 -41.14 9.62
CA ALA A 530 5.49 -40.73 8.69
C ALA A 530 5.11 -39.46 7.90
N TYR A 531 6.11 -38.69 7.51
CA TYR A 531 5.99 -37.51 6.66
C TYR A 531 6.78 -37.74 5.37
N GLU A 532 6.18 -37.48 4.21
CA GLU A 532 6.86 -37.63 2.93
C GLU A 532 6.54 -36.44 2.03
N GLN A 533 7.57 -35.85 1.44
CA GLN A 533 7.45 -34.80 0.43
C GLN A 533 7.88 -35.39 -0.92
N ARG A 534 6.98 -35.35 -1.90
CA ARG A 534 7.26 -35.79 -3.28
C ARG A 534 7.01 -34.65 -4.26
N GLU A 535 7.94 -34.46 -5.19
CA GLU A 535 7.68 -33.73 -6.42
C GLU A 535 6.97 -34.69 -7.38
N VAL A 536 5.81 -34.29 -7.88
CA VAL A 536 5.00 -35.10 -8.79
C VAL A 536 4.88 -34.34 -10.11
N GLU A 537 5.29 -34.97 -11.21
CA GLU A 537 5.27 -34.34 -12.54
C GLU A 537 3.85 -34.21 -13.12
N GLU A 538 2.90 -34.99 -12.61
CA GLU A 538 1.52 -35.07 -13.11
C GLU A 538 0.53 -35.24 -11.96
N ILE A 539 -0.59 -34.52 -12.00
CA ILE A 539 -1.68 -34.55 -11.02
C ILE A 539 -2.96 -34.95 -11.76
N ILE A 540 -3.73 -35.89 -11.20
CA ILE A 540 -5.02 -36.32 -11.74
C ILE A 540 -6.17 -35.83 -10.85
N GLU A 541 -7.28 -35.53 -11.49
CA GLU A 541 -8.52 -35.13 -10.82
C GLU A 541 -9.47 -36.32 -10.74
N ILE A 542 -9.87 -36.70 -9.53
CA ILE A 542 -10.88 -37.73 -9.31
C ILE A 542 -12.15 -37.06 -8.87
N TYR A 543 -13.21 -37.35 -9.60
CA TYR A 543 -14.54 -36.81 -9.35
C TYR A 543 -15.37 -37.88 -8.64
N PHE A 544 -15.76 -37.58 -7.41
CA PHE A 544 -16.76 -38.33 -6.66
C PHE A 544 -18.13 -37.69 -6.88
N ASN A 545 -19.20 -38.37 -6.43
CA ASN A 545 -20.61 -38.04 -6.63
C ASN A 545 -20.89 -36.52 -6.76
N GLU A 546 -21.35 -36.07 -7.94
CA GLU A 546 -21.80 -34.72 -8.41
C GLU A 546 -21.24 -33.41 -7.80
N SER A 547 -20.33 -33.45 -6.82
CA SER A 547 -20.02 -32.31 -5.95
C SER A 547 -18.67 -32.36 -5.24
N HIS A 548 -17.92 -33.46 -5.31
CA HIS A 548 -16.64 -33.59 -4.62
C HIS A 548 -15.56 -34.00 -5.61
N LYS A 549 -14.43 -33.27 -5.61
CA LYS A 549 -13.25 -33.62 -6.41
C LYS A 549 -12.01 -33.65 -5.52
N ILE A 550 -11.09 -34.57 -5.81
CA ILE A 550 -9.76 -34.61 -5.21
C ILE A 550 -8.73 -34.47 -6.34
N GLU A 551 -7.73 -33.62 -6.12
CA GLU A 551 -6.55 -33.49 -6.98
C GLU A 551 -5.38 -34.20 -6.28
N CYS A 552 -4.85 -35.27 -6.88
CA CYS A 552 -3.77 -36.06 -6.26
C CYS A 552 -2.86 -36.69 -7.31
N SER A 553 -1.72 -37.25 -6.89
CA SER A 553 -0.83 -37.98 -7.80
C SER A 553 -1.50 -39.26 -8.33
N PRO A 554 -1.19 -39.72 -9.54
CA PRO A 554 -1.73 -40.97 -10.10
C PRO A 554 -1.60 -42.19 -9.19
N ASP A 555 -0.50 -42.27 -8.43
CA ASP A 555 -0.20 -43.37 -7.51
C ASP A 555 -0.80 -43.22 -6.11
N HIS A 556 -1.50 -42.11 -5.82
CA HIS A 556 -2.11 -41.84 -4.52
C HIS A 556 -3.12 -42.93 -4.15
N LEU A 557 -3.00 -43.52 -2.95
CA LEU A 557 -3.84 -44.64 -2.53
C LEU A 557 -5.14 -44.16 -1.90
N ILE A 558 -6.26 -44.56 -2.48
CA ILE A 558 -7.62 -44.22 -2.05
C ILE A 558 -8.32 -45.50 -1.62
N TYR A 559 -8.98 -45.46 -0.45
CA TYR A 559 -9.65 -46.63 0.10
C TYR A 559 -11.04 -46.82 -0.49
N VAL A 560 -11.24 -47.95 -1.17
CA VAL A 560 -12.51 -48.36 -1.77
C VAL A 560 -13.16 -49.42 -0.87
N GLU A 561 -14.39 -49.18 -0.46
CA GLU A 561 -15.19 -50.06 0.40
C GLU A 561 -15.32 -51.46 -0.23
N GLY A 562 -14.96 -52.50 0.54
CA GLY A 562 -14.99 -53.89 0.09
C GLY A 562 -13.84 -54.32 -0.84
N GLN A 563 -13.00 -53.38 -1.33
CA GLN A 563 -11.87 -53.67 -2.23
C GLN A 563 -10.50 -53.29 -1.65
N GLY A 564 -10.45 -52.42 -0.62
CA GLY A 564 -9.22 -51.96 0.00
C GLY A 564 -8.59 -50.75 -0.71
N TYR A 565 -7.30 -50.50 -0.47
CA TYR A 565 -6.60 -49.36 -1.07
C TYR A 565 -6.28 -49.59 -2.56
N LYS A 566 -6.82 -48.72 -3.41
CA LYS A 566 -6.59 -48.70 -4.87
C LYS A 566 -5.85 -47.41 -5.23
N LYS A 567 -4.97 -47.45 -6.23
CA LYS A 567 -4.34 -46.22 -6.75
C LYS A 567 -5.39 -45.33 -7.42
N ALA A 568 -5.20 -44.03 -7.29
CA ALA A 568 -6.07 -43.00 -7.84
C ALA A 568 -6.30 -43.17 -9.35
N GLU A 569 -5.26 -43.51 -10.12
CA GLU A 569 -5.34 -43.77 -11.57
C GLU A 569 -6.11 -45.04 -11.95
N LEU A 570 -6.33 -45.93 -10.97
CA LEU A 570 -7.00 -47.22 -11.18
C LEU A 570 -8.44 -47.22 -10.66
N LEU A 571 -8.96 -46.11 -10.14
CA LEU A 571 -10.35 -46.02 -9.70
C LEU A 571 -11.32 -46.16 -10.88
N GLU A 572 -12.37 -46.95 -10.67
CA GLU A 572 -13.45 -47.18 -11.63
C GLU A 572 -14.73 -46.46 -11.18
N GLU A 573 -15.65 -46.15 -12.11
CA GLU A 573 -16.86 -45.36 -11.83
C GLU A 573 -17.76 -45.95 -10.72
N ASP A 574 -17.69 -47.26 -10.50
CA ASP A 574 -18.50 -47.98 -9.50
C ASP A 574 -17.79 -48.14 -8.13
N ASP A 575 -16.56 -47.64 -7.98
CA ASP A 575 -15.79 -47.76 -6.74
C ASP A 575 -16.38 -46.85 -5.64
N VAL A 576 -16.89 -47.46 -4.56
CA VAL A 576 -17.46 -46.75 -3.41
C VAL A 576 -16.34 -46.37 -2.45
N VAL A 577 -16.01 -45.07 -2.38
CA VAL A 577 -15.08 -44.54 -1.37
C VAL A 577 -15.79 -44.15 -0.09
N LEU A 578 -15.17 -44.47 1.05
CA LEU A 578 -15.69 -44.09 2.36
C LEU A 578 -15.75 -42.57 2.51
N TYR A 579 -16.94 -42.08 2.86
CA TYR A 579 -17.21 -40.67 3.14
C TYR A 579 -18.08 -40.58 4.39
N GLU A 580 -17.55 -40.02 5.47
CA GLU A 580 -18.33 -39.75 6.67
C GLU A 580 -18.80 -38.28 6.67
N LYS A 581 -20.12 -38.07 6.73
CA LYS A 581 -20.69 -36.77 7.10
C LYS A 581 -20.39 -36.54 8.58
N MET A 582 -19.43 -35.67 8.89
CA MET A 582 -19.26 -35.21 10.27
C MET A 582 -20.55 -34.51 10.73
N THR A 583 -21.21 -35.07 11.74
CA THR A 583 -22.32 -34.43 12.48
C THR A 583 -21.85 -33.31 13.38
#